data_AF-A0A6P9E8Q6-F1
#
_entry.id   AF-A0A6P9E8Q6-F1
#
_cell.length_a   1.000
_cell.length_b   1.000
_cell.length_c   1.000
_cell.angle_alpha   90.00
_cell.angle_beta   90.00
_cell.angle_gamma   90.00
#
_symmetry.space_group_name_H-M   'P 1'
#
loop_
_entity.id
_entity.type
_entity.pdbx_description
1 polymer ?
#
loop_
_entity_poly.entity_id
_entity_poly.type
_entity_poly.pdbx_seq_one_letter_code
_entity_poly.pdbx_strand_id
1 'polypeptide(L)'
;MRRLSKYHRSYKKHEWPKSDHNSRKVVVCENCEMSIETTGRDGEDEKVMLERHEKSGSCDPKKKNKPTCPVRRCKEILTFSNTNTCKICRVKVCLKHRFPVDHACKQARVSSGPWNGKFMAALASRNAGDCADRMMKMFLK
;
A
#
# COMPACT_ATOMS: atom_id res chain seq x y z
N MET A 1 -18.54 14.04 -50.11
CA MET A 1 -17.95 13.70 -48.80
C MET A 1 -16.83 12.68 -49.02
N ARG A 2 -15.57 13.13 -49.08
CA ARG A 2 -14.42 12.25 -49.34
C ARG A 2 -14.03 11.51 -48.04
N ARG A 3 -14.07 10.17 -48.11
CA ARG A 3 -13.63 9.25 -47.05
C ARG A 3 -12.17 9.54 -46.70
N LEU A 4 -11.90 10.01 -45.48
CA LEU A 4 -10.56 10.00 -44.92
C LEU A 4 -10.28 8.59 -44.40
N SER A 5 -9.36 7.89 -45.06
CA SER A 5 -8.99 6.52 -44.71
C SER A 5 -8.27 6.49 -43.37
N LYS A 6 -8.64 5.50 -42.56
CA LYS A 6 -8.22 5.26 -41.17
C LYS A 6 -6.79 4.69 -41.08
N TYR A 7 -5.87 5.08 -41.98
CA TYR A 7 -4.58 4.42 -42.19
C TYR A 7 -3.36 5.32 -42.06
N HIS A 8 -3.40 6.31 -41.17
CA HIS A 8 -2.18 6.98 -40.67
C HIS A 8 -1.75 6.47 -39.29
N ARG A 9 -2.25 5.31 -38.83
CA ARG A 9 -2.04 4.86 -37.45
C ARG A 9 -0.72 4.11 -37.20
N SER A 10 0.01 3.68 -38.22
CA SER A 10 1.31 3.02 -38.00
C SER A 10 2.41 3.59 -38.88
N TYR A 11 3.27 4.41 -38.28
CA TYR A 11 4.52 4.90 -38.83
C TYR A 11 5.57 3.80 -39.10
N LYS A 12 5.30 2.53 -38.75
CA LYS A 12 6.25 1.41 -38.87
C LYS A 12 6.43 0.83 -40.28
N LYS A 13 5.66 1.27 -41.29
CA LYS A 13 5.65 0.63 -42.62
C LYS A 13 6.42 1.37 -43.71
N HIS A 14 7.09 2.47 -43.36
CA HIS A 14 7.96 3.17 -44.28
C HIS A 14 9.36 3.18 -43.66
N GLU A 15 10.32 2.50 -44.28
CA GLU A 15 11.75 2.73 -44.05
C GLU A 15 12.06 4.14 -44.53
N TRP A 16 11.75 5.12 -43.69
CA TRP A 16 12.18 6.48 -43.89
C TRP A 16 13.53 6.63 -43.18
N PRO A 17 14.60 7.13 -43.84
CA PRO A 17 15.96 7.17 -43.28
C PRO A 17 16.12 8.00 -41.99
N LYS A 18 15.03 8.59 -41.48
CA LYS A 18 15.01 9.61 -40.45
C LYS A 18 13.90 9.42 -39.40
N SER A 19 13.44 8.18 -39.16
CA SER A 19 12.27 7.91 -38.30
C SER A 19 12.50 8.12 -36.80
N ASP A 20 13.74 8.14 -36.32
CA ASP A 20 14.02 8.06 -34.88
C ASP A 20 14.67 9.29 -34.23
N HIS A 21 14.92 10.37 -34.99
CA HIS A 21 15.64 11.55 -34.50
C HIS A 21 14.91 12.37 -33.42
N ASN A 22 13.69 12.01 -33.05
CA ASN A 22 12.94 12.66 -31.98
C ASN A 22 12.07 11.69 -31.15
N SER A 23 12.36 10.39 -31.22
CA SER A 23 11.67 9.40 -30.40
C SER A 23 12.05 9.61 -28.93
N ARG A 24 11.06 9.75 -28.05
CA ARG A 24 11.28 9.71 -26.60
C ARG A 24 11.69 8.29 -26.22
N LYS A 25 12.86 8.15 -25.64
CA LYS A 25 13.34 6.88 -25.05
C LYS A 25 13.28 7.00 -23.54
N VAL A 26 12.89 5.92 -22.87
CA VAL A 26 12.82 5.86 -21.41
C VAL A 26 13.66 4.68 -20.96
N VAL A 27 14.74 4.96 -20.23
CA VAL A 27 15.62 3.95 -19.63
C VAL A 27 15.29 3.87 -18.15
N VAL A 28 15.15 2.66 -17.61
CA VAL A 28 14.87 2.44 -16.19
C VAL A 28 16.16 2.00 -15.50
N CYS A 29 16.55 2.69 -14.43
CA CYS A 29 17.69 2.29 -13.62
C CYS A 29 17.33 1.08 -12.73
N GLU A 30 18.12 0.01 -12.79
CA GLU A 30 17.90 -1.21 -12.00
C GLU A 30 18.21 -1.05 -10.50
N ASN A 31 19.02 -0.04 -10.15
CA ASN A 31 19.47 0.22 -8.79
C ASN A 31 18.44 1.01 -7.98
N CYS A 32 17.77 1.99 -8.60
CA CYS A 32 16.82 2.88 -7.92
C CYS A 32 15.38 2.81 -8.46
N GLU A 33 15.10 1.99 -9.48
CA GLU A 33 13.81 1.88 -10.19
C GLU A 33 13.33 3.23 -10.80
N MET A 34 14.22 4.22 -10.94
CA MET A 34 13.88 5.53 -11.51
C MET A 34 13.92 5.49 -13.04
N SER A 35 12.91 6.08 -13.66
CA SER A 35 12.82 6.27 -15.12
C SER A 35 13.53 7.55 -15.54
N ILE A 36 14.45 7.43 -16.49
CA ILE A 36 15.21 8.53 -17.10
C ILE A 36 14.68 8.71 -18.51
N GLU A 37 14.01 9.83 -18.77
CA GLU A 37 13.53 10.18 -20.11
C GLU A 37 14.64 10.88 -20.89
N THR A 38 14.84 10.46 -22.13
CA THR A 38 15.79 11.09 -23.05
C THR A 38 15.12 11.36 -24.39
N THR A 39 15.38 12.54 -24.93
CA THR A 39 15.02 12.85 -26.30
C THR A 39 16.10 12.22 -27.18
N GLY A 40 15.75 11.31 -28.08
CA GLY A 40 16.69 10.57 -28.94
C GLY A 40 17.48 11.41 -29.94
N ARG A 41 17.65 12.71 -29.70
CA ARG A 41 18.39 13.67 -30.51
C ARG A 41 19.90 13.41 -30.45
N ASP A 42 20.40 12.92 -29.31
CA ASP A 42 21.85 12.89 -29.07
C ASP A 42 22.48 11.52 -29.36
N GLY A 43 21.70 10.52 -29.80
CA GLY A 43 22.20 9.17 -30.08
C GLY A 43 22.87 8.49 -28.89
N GLU A 44 22.78 9.09 -27.70
CA GLU A 44 23.47 8.66 -26.50
C GLU A 44 22.98 7.26 -26.09
N ASP A 45 23.94 6.33 -26.02
CA ASP A 45 23.70 4.96 -25.62
C ASP A 45 23.10 4.89 -24.20
N GLU A 46 22.23 3.90 -23.98
CA GLU A 46 21.57 3.67 -22.69
C GLU A 46 22.58 3.54 -21.53
N LYS A 47 23.79 3.02 -21.82
CA LYS A 47 24.91 2.95 -20.87
C LYS A 47 25.39 4.32 -20.41
N VAL A 48 25.55 5.28 -21.32
CA VAL A 48 26.04 6.63 -20.99
C VAL A 48 25.01 7.37 -20.12
N MET A 49 23.73 7.13 -20.37
CA MET A 49 22.63 7.67 -19.55
C MET A 49 22.63 7.12 -18.13
N LEU A 50 22.82 5.81 -17.97
CA LEU A 50 22.92 5.17 -16.67
C LEU A 50 24.16 5.64 -15.90
N GLU A 51 25.31 5.75 -16.57
CA GLU A 51 26.54 6.26 -15.94
C GLU A 51 26.39 7.73 -15.52
N ARG A 52 25.77 8.57 -16.35
CA ARG A 52 25.45 9.97 -15.99
C ARG A 52 24.50 10.01 -14.79
N HIS A 53 23.50 9.14 -14.74
CA HIS A 53 22.57 9.06 -13.62
C HIS A 53 23.26 8.64 -12.32
N GLU A 54 24.13 7.63 -12.36
CA GLU A 54 24.95 7.21 -11.22
C GLU A 54 25.87 8.35 -10.75
N LYS A 55 26.52 9.04 -11.68
CA LYS A 55 27.46 10.14 -11.39
C LYS A 55 26.78 11.42 -10.91
N SER A 56 25.53 11.67 -11.30
CA SER A 56 24.76 12.85 -10.90
C SER A 56 24.37 12.85 -9.42
N GLY A 57 24.53 11.73 -8.71
CA GLY A 57 24.11 11.58 -7.31
C GLY A 57 22.59 11.51 -7.11
N SER A 58 21.80 11.54 -8.18
CA SER A 58 20.34 11.32 -8.12
C SER A 58 19.97 9.84 -8.00
N CYS A 59 20.92 8.94 -8.19
CA CYS A 59 20.76 7.50 -8.03
C CYS A 59 20.81 7.10 -6.55
N ASP A 60 19.65 6.98 -5.92
CA ASP A 60 19.52 6.50 -4.54
C ASP A 60 19.07 5.04 -4.50
N PRO A 61 19.98 4.06 -4.32
CA PRO A 61 19.60 2.64 -4.24
C PRO A 61 18.73 2.33 -3.01
N LYS A 62 18.75 3.19 -1.99
CA LYS A 62 17.89 3.07 -0.79
C LYS A 62 16.41 3.27 -1.11
N LYS A 63 16.06 3.98 -2.19
CA LYS A 63 14.68 4.20 -2.64
C LYS A 63 14.02 2.92 -3.19
N LYS A 64 14.80 1.86 -3.46
CA LYS A 64 14.29 0.55 -3.90
C LYS A 64 13.45 -0.17 -2.86
N ASN A 65 13.61 0.19 -1.58
CA ASN A 65 12.85 -0.44 -0.50
C ASN A 65 11.41 0.06 -0.51
N LYS A 66 10.53 -0.71 -1.16
CA LYS A 66 9.10 -0.44 -1.19
C LYS A 66 8.58 -0.52 0.26
N PRO A 67 7.84 0.50 0.72
CA PRO A 67 7.36 0.51 2.10
C PRO A 67 6.47 -0.71 2.33
N THR A 68 6.67 -1.41 3.44
CA THR A 68 5.85 -2.58 3.81
C THR A 68 4.82 -2.18 4.87
N CYS A 69 3.74 -2.96 4.98
CA CYS A 69 2.75 -2.74 6.00
C CYS A 69 3.38 -2.83 7.41
N PRO A 70 3.16 -1.85 8.30
CA PRO A 70 3.78 -1.82 9.63
C PRO A 70 3.14 -2.79 10.64
N VAL A 71 2.14 -3.58 10.23
CA VAL A 71 1.47 -4.55 11.10
C VAL A 71 2.34 -5.77 11.32
N ARG A 72 2.43 -6.24 12.58
CA ARG A 72 3.19 -7.43 12.94
C ARG A 72 2.71 -8.62 12.11
N ARG A 73 3.65 -9.31 11.45
CA ARG A 73 3.41 -10.46 10.53
C ARG A 73 2.81 -10.11 9.17
N CYS A 74 2.49 -8.85 8.88
CA CYS A 74 2.14 -8.43 7.52
C CYS A 74 3.40 -8.03 6.76
N LYS A 75 3.69 -8.73 5.65
CA LYS A 75 4.81 -8.42 4.73
C LYS A 75 4.32 -7.83 3.40
N GLU A 76 3.11 -7.29 3.39
CA GLU A 76 2.50 -6.77 2.18
C GLU A 76 3.16 -5.46 1.77
N ILE A 77 3.57 -5.38 0.51
CA ILE A 77 4.23 -4.20 -0.07
C ILE A 77 3.17 -3.14 -0.37
N LEU A 78 3.38 -1.93 0.17
CA LEU A 78 2.52 -0.78 -0.05
C LEU A 78 2.80 -0.19 -1.43
N THR A 79 1.99 -0.58 -2.40
CA THR A 79 1.92 0.03 -3.73
C THR A 79 0.92 1.19 -3.75
N PHE A 80 0.91 1.99 -4.82
CA PHE A 80 -0.04 3.09 -4.98
C PHE A 80 -1.50 2.66 -4.76
N SER A 81 -1.89 1.50 -5.32
CA SER A 81 -3.27 1.00 -5.23
C SER A 81 -3.60 0.27 -3.92
N ASN A 82 -2.59 -0.28 -3.23
CA ASN A 82 -2.78 -1.08 -2.02
C ASN A 82 -2.55 -0.30 -0.72
N THR A 83 -2.40 1.02 -0.80
CA THR A 83 -2.08 1.85 0.38
C THR A 83 -3.31 2.60 0.87
N ASN A 84 -3.61 2.48 2.16
CA ASN A 84 -4.58 3.31 2.85
C ASN A 84 -3.90 4.10 3.98
N THR A 85 -4.20 5.38 4.12
CA THR A 85 -3.71 6.18 5.25
C THR A 85 -4.77 6.23 6.34
N CYS A 86 -4.47 5.68 7.51
CA CYS A 86 -5.40 5.71 8.62
C CYS A 86 -5.66 7.16 9.05
N LYS A 87 -6.94 7.57 9.10
CA LYS A 87 -7.35 8.94 9.46
C LYS A 87 -6.98 9.34 10.90
N ILE A 88 -6.79 8.33 11.76
CA ILE A 88 -6.55 8.48 13.19
C ILE A 88 -5.05 8.61 13.48
N CYS A 89 -4.29 7.59 13.13
CA CYS A 89 -2.87 7.51 13.46
C CYS A 89 -1.95 8.02 12.34
N ARG A 90 -2.51 8.36 11.17
CA ARG A 90 -1.80 8.83 9.96
C ARG A 90 -0.76 7.84 9.43
N VAL A 91 -0.85 6.58 9.84
CA VAL A 91 0.03 5.51 9.36
C VAL A 91 -0.51 4.94 8.04
N LYS A 92 0.40 4.72 7.08
CA LYS A 92 0.09 4.00 5.84
C LYS A 92 0.05 2.50 6.12
N VAL A 93 -1.07 1.86 5.82
CA VAL A 93 -1.34 0.44 6.01
C VAL A 93 -1.86 -0.18 4.72
N CYS A 94 -1.76 -1.51 4.58
CA CYS A 94 -2.33 -2.18 3.43
C CYS A 94 -3.87 -2.25 3.55
N LEU A 95 -4.56 -2.61 2.47
CA LEU A 95 -6.02 -2.68 2.46
C LEU A 95 -6.57 -3.69 3.48
N LYS A 96 -5.83 -4.77 3.76
CA LYS A 96 -6.21 -5.78 4.77
C LYS A 96 -6.21 -5.24 6.19
N HIS A 97 -5.35 -4.27 6.49
CA HIS A 97 -5.21 -3.69 7.83
C HIS A 97 -5.74 -2.26 7.92
N ARG A 98 -6.65 -1.87 7.01
CA ARG A 98 -7.22 -0.52 6.97
C ARG A 98 -8.01 -0.18 8.24
N PHE A 99 -8.59 -1.17 8.91
CA PHE A 99 -9.43 -0.91 10.08
C PHE A 99 -8.57 -0.69 11.33
N PRO A 100 -9.00 0.19 12.26
CA PRO A 100 -8.25 0.51 13.48
C PRO A 100 -7.97 -0.65 14.43
N VAL A 101 -8.67 -1.78 14.27
CA VAL A 101 -8.47 -3.02 15.04
C VAL A 101 -7.35 -3.88 14.46
N ASP A 102 -7.13 -3.79 13.15
CA ASP A 102 -6.22 -4.65 12.40
C ASP A 102 -4.79 -4.11 12.39
N HIS A 103 -4.64 -2.81 12.60
CA HIS A 103 -3.37 -2.21 12.98
C HIS A 103 -3.49 -1.71 14.42
N ALA A 104 -2.42 -1.75 15.20
CA ALA A 104 -2.40 -1.27 16.59
C ALA A 104 -2.57 0.26 16.67
N CYS A 105 -3.74 0.76 16.30
CA CYS A 105 -4.05 2.15 16.13
C CYS A 105 -3.93 2.88 17.47
N LYS A 106 -3.45 4.13 17.47
CA LYS A 106 -3.27 4.91 18.72
C LYS A 106 -4.60 5.13 19.47
N GLN A 107 -5.73 5.18 18.77
CA GLN A 107 -7.03 5.47 19.38
C GLN A 107 -7.82 4.21 19.78
N ALA A 108 -7.53 3.04 19.20
CA ALA A 108 -8.10 1.76 19.65
C ALA A 108 -7.70 1.41 21.11
N ARG A 109 -6.62 2.03 21.59
CA ARG A 109 -6.12 1.95 22.98
C ARG A 109 -6.95 2.79 23.95
N VAL A 110 -7.74 3.73 23.44
CA VAL A 110 -8.54 4.67 24.23
C VAL A 110 -9.99 4.20 24.32
N SER A 111 -10.47 3.45 23.33
CA SER A 111 -11.80 2.82 23.33
C SER A 111 -11.91 1.56 24.19
N SER A 112 -10.81 1.08 24.79
CA SER A 112 -10.88 0.28 26.02
C SER A 112 -11.16 1.18 27.23
N GLY A 113 -12.22 1.98 27.13
CA GLY A 113 -12.76 2.69 28.28
C GLY A 113 -13.29 1.69 29.34
N PRO A 114 -13.60 2.15 30.56
CA PRO A 114 -13.96 1.31 31.73
C PRO A 114 -15.21 0.41 31.56
N TRP A 115 -15.84 0.40 30.38
CA TRP A 115 -17.07 -0.33 30.09
C TRP A 115 -16.90 -1.85 30.23
N ASN A 116 -15.76 -2.41 29.80
CA ASN A 116 -15.53 -3.86 29.88
C ASN A 116 -15.40 -4.37 31.32
N GLY A 117 -14.96 -3.52 32.26
CA GLY A 117 -14.83 -3.91 33.66
C GLY A 117 -16.20 -4.12 34.34
N LYS A 118 -17.19 -3.27 34.02
CA LYS A 118 -18.52 -3.33 34.63
C LYS A 118 -19.31 -4.55 34.18
N PHE A 119 -19.22 -4.91 32.89
CA PHE A 119 -19.87 -6.10 32.35
C PHE A 119 -19.26 -7.39 32.92
N MET A 120 -17.93 -7.50 32.95
CA MET A 120 -17.25 -8.67 33.52
C MET A 120 -17.42 -8.76 35.04
N ALA A 121 -17.45 -7.62 35.76
CA ALA A 121 -17.77 -7.59 37.18
C ALA A 121 -19.22 -8.04 37.45
N ALA A 122 -20.19 -7.58 36.64
CA ALA A 122 -21.58 -8.02 36.75
C ALA A 122 -21.74 -9.52 36.46
N LEU A 123 -20.93 -10.08 35.54
CA LEU A 123 -20.90 -11.52 35.26
C LEU A 123 -20.29 -12.31 36.43
N ALA A 124 -19.21 -11.81 37.04
CA ALA A 124 -18.53 -12.44 38.18
C ALA A 124 -19.35 -12.38 39.47
N SER A 125 -20.20 -11.36 39.64
CA SER A 125 -21.13 -11.25 40.77
C SER A 125 -22.31 -12.22 40.71
N ARG A 126 -22.48 -12.97 39.61
CA ARG A 126 -23.52 -14.01 39.51
C ARG A 126 -22.99 -15.28 40.17
N ASN A 127 -23.42 -15.53 41.40
CA ASN A 127 -23.12 -16.77 42.10
C ASN A 127 -23.88 -17.94 41.43
N ALA A 128 -23.17 -18.98 41.00
CA ALA A 128 -23.74 -20.13 40.27
C ALA A 128 -24.68 -21.04 41.11
N GLY A 129 -24.89 -20.72 42.39
CA GLY A 129 -25.66 -21.54 43.34
C GLY A 129 -27.12 -21.13 43.56
N ASP A 130 -27.57 -19.96 43.06
CA ASP A 130 -28.89 -19.43 43.48
C ASP A 130 -30.09 -20.13 42.83
N CYS A 131 -29.90 -20.85 41.72
CA CYS A 131 -30.98 -21.59 41.07
C CYS A 131 -31.35 -22.92 41.77
N ALA A 132 -30.55 -23.42 42.72
CA ALA A 132 -30.78 -24.73 43.37
C ALA A 132 -31.25 -24.63 44.84
N ASP A 133 -30.93 -23.55 45.57
CA ASP A 133 -31.24 -23.45 47.02
C ASP A 133 -32.73 -23.16 47.31
N ARG A 134 -33.47 -22.57 46.34
CA ARG A 134 -34.90 -22.27 46.52
C ARG A 134 -35.81 -23.50 46.48
N MET A 135 -35.32 -24.68 46.08
CA MET A 135 -36.15 -25.89 45.98
C MET A 135 -36.20 -26.70 47.29
N MET A 136 -35.20 -26.57 48.18
CA MET A 136 -35.16 -27.29 49.47
C MET A 136 -35.82 -26.54 50.65
N LYS A 137 -36.05 -25.23 50.54
CA LYS A 137 -36.76 -24.44 51.58
C LYS A 137 -38.29 -24.53 51.53
N MET A 138 -38.87 -25.23 50.54
CA MET A 138 -40.32 -25.43 50.43
C MET A 138 -40.83 -26.73 51.09
N PHE A 139 -39.94 -27.61 51.58
CA PHE A 139 -40.32 -28.91 52.16
C PHE A 139 -40.10 -29.05 53.67
N LEU A 140 -39.60 -28.00 54.35
CA LEU A 140 -39.44 -27.97 55.80
C LEU A 140 -40.19 -26.78 56.41
N LYS A 141 -41.52 -26.84 56.39
CA LYS A 141 -42.37 -26.10 57.32
C LYS A 141 -43.52 -26.99 57.76
#